data_AF-A0AAE0BKE6-F1
#
_entry.id   AF-A0AAE0BKE6-F1
#
_cell.length_a   1.000
_cell.length_b   1.000
_cell.length_c   1.000
_cell.angle_alpha   90.00
_cell.angle_beta   90.00
_cell.angle_gamma   90.00
#
_symmetry.space_group_name_H-M   'P 1'
#
loop_
_entity.id
_entity.type
_entity.pdbx_description
1 polymer ?
#
loop_
_entity_poly.entity_id
_entity_poly.type
_entity_poly.pdbx_seq_one_letter_code
_entity_poly.pdbx_strand_id
1 'polypeptide(L)'
;MSSKATPSGVQFPTDAKGQRSTTSAGKKIWAAAASPVDQKAADALTAEKDWRHKYGKHVMALADLQMKSPEVALSAARAGLESVYSSFEFIRDGKTSKLSEAMDSLTSESFSTGTIQGNKTLDPATRKIVMPYKGKTQESADVLKTVTMLSAAGALEPDVAAAMTELHSHPEWLDLSQKVFVLIGATSEMCPFKTLMSLGATVVAIARPSKRLNKLVEQTRSSPGTLILPLSAPQTEGMSDEDVCALAGADVLTQAPEIRNWLLSVAPGKQLVIGSYIYLDGEAHVRASVAMDAIVSGVCKGRPGCALTYLATPSNGYPIPQEAYDDSKKRLKDVPWWHGLMSTVLGRFDKTARPQVPSADGSTQFCIFDGLTVVQGPNYALAKTIQVGPNI
;
A
#
# COMPACT_ATOMS: atom_id res chain seq x y z
N MET A 1 8.59 6.07 -35.93
CA MET A 1 7.51 5.24 -35.34
C MET A 1 8.14 4.38 -34.26
N SER A 2 7.97 4.75 -32.99
CA SER A 2 8.49 3.94 -31.88
C SER A 2 7.69 2.64 -31.85
N SER A 3 8.35 1.49 -32.00
CA SER A 3 7.68 0.20 -31.85
C SER A 3 7.07 0.17 -30.45
N LYS A 4 5.73 0.11 -30.37
CA LYS A 4 5.07 -0.13 -29.09
C LYS A 4 5.62 -1.46 -28.57
N ALA A 5 6.36 -1.40 -27.45
CA ALA A 5 6.83 -2.59 -26.78
C ALA A 5 5.64 -3.55 -26.59
N THR A 6 5.84 -4.82 -26.94
CA THR A 6 4.82 -5.85 -26.77
C THR A 6 4.43 -5.91 -25.28
N PRO A 7 3.13 -5.80 -24.93
CA PRO A 7 2.70 -5.91 -23.55
C PRO A 7 3.15 -7.23 -22.91
N SER A 8 3.58 -7.18 -21.66
CA SER A 8 4.04 -8.33 -20.88
C SER A 8 3.61 -8.17 -19.41
N GLY A 9 3.43 -9.29 -18.71
CA GLY A 9 3.04 -9.33 -17.30
C GLY A 9 1.57 -9.03 -17.04
N VAL A 10 1.26 -8.50 -15.86
CA VAL A 10 -0.08 -8.06 -15.46
C VAL A 10 -0.57 -6.95 -16.38
N GLN A 11 -1.78 -7.08 -16.92
CA GLN A 11 -2.41 -6.15 -17.86
C GLN A 11 -3.91 -5.99 -17.60
N PHE A 12 -4.44 -4.80 -17.88
CA PHE A 12 -5.88 -4.55 -17.93
C PHE A 12 -6.56 -5.43 -18.99
N PRO A 13 -7.80 -5.91 -18.79
CA PRO A 13 -8.50 -6.72 -19.79
C PRO A 13 -8.59 -6.02 -21.15
N THR A 14 -8.55 -6.83 -22.21
CA THR A 14 -8.90 -6.37 -23.56
C THR A 14 -10.42 -6.24 -23.72
N ASP A 15 -10.86 -5.20 -24.42
CA ASP A 15 -12.25 -5.08 -24.88
C ASP A 15 -12.47 -5.86 -26.18
N ALA A 16 -13.70 -5.84 -26.70
CA ALA A 16 -14.06 -6.53 -27.95
C ALA A 16 -13.28 -6.02 -29.18
N LYS A 17 -12.60 -4.87 -29.09
CA LYS A 17 -11.75 -4.30 -30.15
C LYS A 17 -10.26 -4.56 -29.88
N GLY A 18 -9.93 -5.36 -28.87
CA GLY A 18 -8.55 -5.65 -28.45
C GLY A 18 -7.87 -4.50 -27.71
N GLN A 19 -8.60 -3.46 -27.28
CA GLN A 19 -8.02 -2.32 -26.57
C GLN A 19 -8.07 -2.52 -25.05
N ARG A 20 -7.04 -2.08 -24.35
CA ARG A 20 -6.93 -2.16 -22.88
C ARG A 20 -7.43 -0.86 -22.24
N SER A 21 -8.75 -0.71 -22.14
CA SER A 21 -9.39 0.49 -21.58
C SER A 21 -9.39 0.50 -20.06
N THR A 22 -8.60 1.41 -19.47
CA THR A 22 -8.53 1.58 -18.01
C THR A 22 -9.83 2.11 -17.41
N THR A 23 -10.53 3.00 -18.12
CA THR A 23 -11.84 3.51 -17.74
C THR A 23 -12.88 2.40 -17.68
N SER A 24 -12.95 1.56 -18.71
CA SER A 24 -13.93 0.47 -18.76
C SER A 24 -13.69 -0.54 -17.63
N ALA A 25 -12.44 -0.97 -17.47
CA ALA A 25 -12.05 -1.91 -16.41
C ALA A 25 -12.30 -1.32 -15.02
N GLY A 26 -11.88 -0.08 -14.77
CA GLY A 26 -12.08 0.58 -13.48
C GLY A 26 -13.55 0.72 -13.12
N LYS A 27 -14.40 1.17 -14.06
CA LYS A 27 -15.86 1.24 -13.84
C LYS A 27 -16.45 -0.12 -13.51
N LYS A 28 -16.04 -1.18 -14.21
CA LYS A 28 -16.52 -2.54 -13.98
C LYS A 28 -16.17 -3.01 -12.56
N ILE A 29 -14.95 -2.74 -12.10
CA ILE A 29 -14.49 -3.14 -10.76
C ILE A 29 -15.27 -2.38 -9.67
N TRP A 30 -15.42 -1.06 -9.80
CA TRP A 30 -16.21 -0.28 -8.85
C TRP A 30 -17.67 -0.70 -8.82
N ALA A 31 -18.27 -0.95 -9.98
CA ALA A 31 -19.65 -1.45 -10.06
C ALA A 31 -19.78 -2.85 -9.44
N ALA A 32 -18.82 -3.74 -9.66
CA ALA A 32 -18.80 -5.05 -9.02
C ALA A 32 -18.70 -4.95 -7.49
N ALA A 33 -17.91 -4.00 -6.97
CA ALA A 33 -17.84 -3.74 -5.53
C ALA A 33 -19.15 -3.18 -4.96
N ALA A 34 -19.87 -2.33 -5.71
CA ALA A 34 -21.14 -1.76 -5.27
C ALA A 34 -22.33 -2.72 -5.37
N SER A 35 -22.35 -3.62 -6.37
CA SER A 35 -23.48 -4.51 -6.65
C SER A 35 -24.01 -5.34 -5.46
N PRO A 36 -23.16 -5.99 -4.63
CA PRO A 36 -23.67 -6.79 -3.51
C PRO A 36 -24.29 -5.95 -2.38
N VAL A 37 -24.03 -4.65 -2.33
CA VAL A 37 -24.45 -3.76 -1.24
C VAL A 37 -25.53 -2.76 -1.65
N ASP A 38 -25.52 -2.32 -2.91
CA ASP A 38 -26.54 -1.46 -3.50
C ASP A 38 -26.49 -1.54 -5.04
N GLN A 39 -27.46 -2.23 -5.63
CA GLN A 39 -27.53 -2.39 -7.09
C GLN A 39 -27.73 -1.05 -7.82
N LYS A 40 -28.46 -0.09 -7.23
CA LYS A 40 -28.69 1.23 -7.87
C LYS A 40 -27.39 2.03 -7.94
N ALA A 41 -26.54 1.94 -6.91
CA ALA A 41 -25.21 2.54 -6.93
C ALA A 41 -24.32 1.92 -8.02
N ALA A 42 -24.37 0.60 -8.18
CA ALA A 42 -23.69 -0.15 -9.25
C ALA A 42 -24.16 0.30 -10.66
N ASP A 43 -25.46 0.47 -10.84
CA ASP A 43 -26.04 0.92 -12.12
C ASP A 43 -25.63 2.38 -12.42
N ALA A 44 -25.62 3.25 -11.41
CA ALA A 44 -25.18 4.64 -11.54
C ALA A 44 -23.68 4.75 -11.91
N LEU A 45 -22.83 3.92 -11.31
CA LEU A 45 -21.41 3.76 -11.65
C LEU A 45 -21.26 3.37 -13.13
N THR A 46 -22.03 2.38 -13.57
CA THR A 46 -21.99 1.87 -14.95
C THR A 46 -22.50 2.91 -15.96
N ALA A 47 -23.52 3.69 -15.61
CA ALA A 47 -24.11 4.71 -16.48
C ALA A 47 -23.26 6.00 -16.60
N GLU A 48 -22.27 6.23 -15.73
CA GLU A 48 -21.49 7.47 -15.73
C GLU A 48 -20.66 7.65 -17.02
N LYS A 49 -20.99 8.68 -17.80
CA LYS A 49 -20.33 8.96 -19.08
C LYS A 49 -19.01 9.72 -18.88
N ASP A 50 -18.93 10.58 -17.87
CA ASP A 50 -17.78 11.41 -17.60
C ASP A 50 -16.96 10.86 -16.42
N TRP A 51 -16.44 9.65 -16.60
CA TRP A 51 -15.71 8.95 -15.54
C TRP A 51 -14.48 9.72 -15.06
N ARG A 52 -13.77 10.37 -15.98
CA ARG A 52 -12.52 11.11 -15.70
C ARG A 52 -12.68 12.15 -14.60
N HIS A 53 -13.83 12.82 -14.54
CA HIS A 53 -14.10 13.92 -13.61
C HIS A 53 -15.11 13.54 -12.53
N LYS A 54 -16.02 12.59 -12.79
CA LYS A 54 -17.15 12.27 -11.90
C LYS A 54 -16.99 10.96 -11.13
N TYR A 55 -15.86 10.26 -11.20
CA TYR A 55 -15.67 9.03 -10.42
C TYR A 55 -15.77 9.26 -8.90
N GLY A 56 -15.29 10.41 -8.41
CA GLY A 56 -15.16 10.69 -6.97
C GLY A 56 -16.48 10.55 -6.19
N LYS A 57 -17.58 11.12 -6.71
CA LYS A 57 -18.91 11.01 -6.07
C LYS A 57 -19.37 9.56 -5.93
N HIS A 58 -18.98 8.68 -6.86
CA HIS A 58 -19.41 7.28 -6.85
C HIS A 58 -18.57 6.46 -5.88
N VAL A 59 -17.26 6.72 -5.83
CA VAL A 59 -16.37 6.12 -4.83
C VAL A 59 -16.81 6.51 -3.42
N MET A 60 -17.15 7.79 -3.18
CA MET A 60 -17.68 8.21 -1.88
C MET A 60 -19.05 7.62 -1.56
N ALA A 61 -19.94 7.48 -2.55
CA ALA A 61 -21.22 6.82 -2.33
C ALA A 61 -21.04 5.34 -1.93
N LEU A 62 -20.05 4.65 -2.51
CA LEU A 62 -19.70 3.30 -2.07
C LEU A 62 -19.10 3.32 -0.65
N ALA A 63 -18.22 4.27 -0.33
CA ALA A 63 -17.70 4.42 1.02
C ALA A 63 -18.82 4.62 2.05
N ASP A 64 -19.80 5.50 1.76
CA ASP A 64 -21.00 5.71 2.60
C ASP A 64 -21.75 4.37 2.81
N LEU A 65 -21.89 3.53 1.78
CA LEU A 65 -22.53 2.22 1.90
C LEU A 65 -21.72 1.25 2.77
N GLN A 66 -20.39 1.23 2.62
CA GLN A 66 -19.50 0.35 3.38
C GLN A 66 -19.52 0.68 4.88
N MET A 67 -19.86 1.90 5.27
CA MET A 67 -19.97 2.30 6.68
C MET A 67 -21.16 1.67 7.43
N LYS A 68 -22.07 1.00 6.75
CA LYS A 68 -23.24 0.37 7.39
C LYS A 68 -22.86 -0.75 8.35
N SER A 69 -21.89 -1.60 7.98
CA SER A 69 -21.34 -2.64 8.86
C SER A 69 -20.03 -3.21 8.29
N PRO A 70 -19.19 -3.86 9.12
CA PRO A 70 -18.01 -4.57 8.65
C PRO A 70 -18.30 -5.61 7.57
N GLU A 71 -19.42 -6.35 7.67
CA GLU A 71 -19.82 -7.36 6.69
C GLU A 71 -20.12 -6.74 5.32
N VAL A 72 -20.75 -5.56 5.30
CA VAL A 72 -21.03 -4.80 4.08
C VAL A 72 -19.72 -4.32 3.44
N ALA A 73 -18.82 -3.76 4.24
CA ALA A 73 -17.50 -3.33 3.78
C ALA A 73 -16.71 -4.49 3.16
N LEU A 74 -16.64 -5.62 3.85
CA LEU A 74 -15.97 -6.85 3.40
C LEU A 74 -16.61 -7.44 2.16
N SER A 75 -17.95 -7.46 2.07
CA SER A 75 -18.66 -7.96 0.89
C SER A 75 -18.33 -7.15 -0.37
N ALA A 76 -18.37 -5.82 -0.26
CA ALA A 76 -18.00 -4.92 -1.35
C ALA A 76 -16.53 -5.09 -1.78
N ALA A 77 -15.60 -5.14 -0.81
CA ALA A 77 -14.17 -5.33 -1.09
C ALA A 77 -13.90 -6.66 -1.80
N ARG A 78 -14.48 -7.76 -1.31
CA ARG A 78 -14.34 -9.10 -1.91
C ARG A 78 -14.88 -9.13 -3.34
N ALA A 79 -16.06 -8.55 -3.59
CA ALA A 79 -16.64 -8.52 -4.94
C ALA A 79 -15.81 -7.66 -5.92
N GLY A 80 -15.27 -6.53 -5.46
CA GLY A 80 -14.35 -5.71 -6.25
C GLY A 80 -13.07 -6.46 -6.62
N LEU A 81 -12.44 -7.14 -5.66
CA LEU A 81 -11.23 -7.94 -5.90
C LEU A 81 -11.49 -9.16 -6.76
N GLU A 82 -12.60 -9.85 -6.59
CA GLU A 82 -13.00 -10.95 -7.48
C GLU A 82 -13.14 -10.44 -8.93
N SER A 83 -13.72 -9.24 -9.13
CA SER A 83 -13.74 -8.61 -10.45
C SER A 83 -12.34 -8.26 -10.97
N VAL A 84 -11.38 -7.93 -10.11
CA VAL A 84 -9.98 -7.75 -10.52
C VAL A 84 -9.39 -9.08 -10.99
N TYR A 85 -9.42 -10.11 -10.15
CA TYR A 85 -8.78 -11.41 -10.43
C TYR A 85 -9.37 -12.13 -11.65
N SER A 86 -10.68 -12.06 -11.83
CA SER A 86 -11.37 -12.68 -12.97
C SER A 86 -11.22 -11.91 -14.28
N SER A 87 -10.86 -10.62 -14.24
CA SER A 87 -10.78 -9.77 -15.44
C SER A 87 -9.36 -9.46 -15.88
N PHE A 88 -8.43 -9.18 -14.96
CA PHE A 88 -7.06 -8.85 -15.31
C PHE A 88 -6.38 -10.02 -16.01
N GLU A 89 -5.55 -9.67 -16.98
CA GLU A 89 -4.83 -10.62 -17.81
C GLU A 89 -3.37 -10.67 -17.40
N PHE A 90 -2.73 -11.79 -17.66
CA PHE A 90 -1.29 -11.98 -17.53
C PHE A 90 -0.72 -12.45 -18.86
N ILE A 91 0.29 -11.73 -19.36
CA ILE A 91 0.93 -12.03 -20.65
C ILE A 91 2.34 -12.55 -20.42
N ARG A 92 2.63 -13.74 -20.94
CA ARG A 92 3.95 -14.37 -20.92
C ARG A 92 4.25 -14.96 -22.29
N ASP A 93 5.42 -14.64 -22.84
CA ASP A 93 5.87 -15.13 -24.15
C ASP A 93 4.82 -14.97 -25.27
N GLY A 94 4.11 -13.83 -25.25
CA GLY A 94 3.04 -13.51 -26.20
C GLY A 94 1.71 -14.23 -25.96
N LYS A 95 1.63 -15.17 -25.00
CA LYS A 95 0.39 -15.84 -24.61
C LYS A 95 -0.31 -15.06 -23.51
N THR A 96 -1.62 -14.93 -23.64
CA THR A 96 -2.49 -14.24 -22.67
C THR A 96 -3.30 -15.26 -21.90
N SER A 97 -3.35 -15.12 -20.58
CA SER A 97 -4.17 -15.91 -19.65
C SER A 97 -4.83 -14.98 -18.63
N LYS A 98 -5.77 -15.48 -17.81
CA LYS A 98 -6.23 -14.70 -16.65
C LYS A 98 -5.12 -14.61 -15.60
N LEU A 99 -5.11 -13.51 -14.86
CA LEU A 99 -4.15 -13.35 -13.76
C LEU A 99 -4.30 -14.47 -12.74
N SER A 100 -5.53 -14.83 -12.36
CA SER A 100 -5.80 -15.96 -11.47
C SER A 100 -5.21 -17.26 -11.99
N GLU A 101 -5.48 -17.61 -13.26
CA GLU A 101 -4.95 -18.81 -13.92
C GLU A 101 -3.42 -18.82 -13.94
N ALA A 102 -2.78 -17.69 -14.24
CA ALA A 102 -1.32 -17.57 -14.23
C ALA A 102 -0.76 -17.78 -12.83
N MET A 103 -1.37 -17.19 -11.80
CA MET A 103 -0.98 -17.38 -10.41
C MET A 103 -1.21 -18.82 -9.92
N ASP A 104 -2.19 -19.54 -10.47
CA ASP A 104 -2.45 -20.93 -10.07
C ASP A 104 -1.58 -21.94 -10.81
N SER A 105 -1.25 -21.69 -12.08
CA SER A 105 -0.51 -22.63 -12.94
C SER A 105 1.01 -22.47 -12.88
N LEU A 106 1.53 -21.27 -12.65
CA LEU A 106 2.97 -20.99 -12.64
C LEU A 106 3.54 -21.15 -11.23
N THR A 107 3.75 -22.41 -10.81
CA THR A 107 4.15 -22.77 -9.44
C THR A 107 5.59 -23.27 -9.31
N SER A 108 6.23 -23.67 -10.41
CA SER A 108 7.57 -24.27 -10.39
C SER A 108 8.71 -23.27 -10.52
N GLU A 109 8.49 -22.16 -11.24
CA GLU A 109 9.50 -21.12 -11.43
C GLU A 109 9.64 -20.27 -10.17
N SER A 110 10.88 -20.01 -9.75
CA SER A 110 11.19 -19.26 -8.53
C SER A 110 12.57 -18.60 -8.64
N PHE A 111 12.98 -17.90 -7.59
CA PHE A 111 14.28 -17.23 -7.50
C PHE A 111 15.25 -18.02 -6.63
N SER A 112 16.54 -17.83 -6.91
CA SER A 112 17.56 -18.12 -5.91
C SER A 112 17.55 -17.05 -4.82
N THR A 113 18.08 -17.36 -3.65
CA THR A 113 18.09 -16.43 -2.50
C THR A 113 19.48 -15.86 -2.30
N GLY A 114 19.59 -14.55 -2.33
CA GLY A 114 20.78 -13.80 -1.94
C GLY A 114 20.63 -13.27 -0.52
N THR A 115 21.70 -13.33 0.28
CA THR A 115 21.73 -12.76 1.63
C THR A 115 22.94 -11.86 1.82
N ILE A 116 22.70 -10.66 2.33
CA ILE A 116 23.72 -9.68 2.73
C ILE A 116 23.52 -9.39 4.21
N GLN A 117 24.55 -9.66 5.01
CA GLN A 117 24.56 -9.37 6.43
C GLN A 117 25.14 -7.98 6.70
N GLY A 118 24.50 -7.20 7.56
CA GLY A 118 25.05 -5.94 8.05
C GLY A 118 26.26 -6.14 8.94
N ASN A 119 27.17 -5.17 8.96
CA ASN A 119 28.45 -5.28 9.68
C ASN A 119 28.40 -4.67 11.09
N LYS A 120 27.28 -4.08 11.49
CA LYS A 120 27.13 -3.51 12.84
C LYS A 120 26.43 -4.50 13.77
N THR A 121 26.69 -4.36 15.06
CA THR A 121 25.91 -5.05 16.10
C THR A 121 24.89 -4.08 16.68
N LEU A 122 23.68 -4.54 16.95
CA LEU A 122 22.66 -3.75 17.61
C LEU A 122 22.96 -3.71 19.12
N ASP A 123 23.43 -2.58 19.63
CA ASP A 123 23.65 -2.40 21.08
C ASP A 123 22.31 -2.02 21.76
N PRO A 124 21.80 -2.84 22.70
CA PRO A 124 20.60 -2.53 23.48
C PRO A 124 20.63 -1.14 24.14
N ALA A 125 21.79 -0.67 24.59
CA ALA A 125 21.94 0.63 25.25
C ALA A 125 21.78 1.83 24.29
N THR A 126 21.88 1.60 22.97
CA THR A 126 21.75 2.64 21.94
C THR A 126 20.35 2.75 21.34
N ARG A 127 19.41 1.90 21.78
CA ARG A 127 18.03 1.87 21.26
C ARG A 127 17.28 3.11 21.71
N LYS A 128 17.01 3.99 20.75
CA LYS A 128 16.29 5.23 20.98
C LYS A 128 15.22 5.39 19.92
N ILE A 129 14.10 5.94 20.32
CA ILE A 129 13.14 6.48 19.37
C ILE A 129 13.80 7.69 18.71
N VAL A 130 13.91 7.69 17.39
CA VAL A 130 14.50 8.80 16.63
C VAL A 130 13.48 9.34 15.65
N MET A 131 13.25 10.64 15.67
CA MET A 131 12.30 11.31 14.78
C MET A 131 12.91 12.58 14.19
N PRO A 132 13.01 12.72 12.86
CA PRO A 132 13.34 13.99 12.25
C PRO A 132 12.14 14.95 12.38
N TYR A 133 12.37 16.14 12.94
CA TYR A 133 11.35 17.17 13.08
C TYR A 133 11.96 18.57 12.93
N LYS A 134 11.40 19.37 12.00
CA LYS A 134 11.85 20.75 11.68
C LYS A 134 13.37 20.89 11.50
N GLY A 135 13.95 19.98 10.71
CA GLY A 135 15.39 20.00 10.37
C GLY A 135 16.32 19.52 11.49
N LYS A 136 15.78 19.03 12.60
CA LYS A 136 16.55 18.45 13.72
C LYS A 136 16.21 16.97 13.86
N THR A 137 17.18 16.18 14.30
CA THR A 137 16.95 14.81 14.76
C THR A 137 16.65 14.86 16.24
N GLN A 138 15.46 14.43 16.64
CA GLN A 138 15.04 14.33 18.04
C GLN A 138 15.16 12.89 18.52
N GLU A 139 15.45 12.72 19.81
CA GLU A 139 15.59 11.41 20.43
C GLU A 139 14.68 11.27 21.66
N SER A 140 14.03 10.11 21.79
CA SER A 140 13.33 9.64 22.99
C SER A 140 12.45 10.71 23.65
N ALA A 141 12.84 11.28 24.79
CA ALA A 141 12.03 12.26 25.52
C ALA A 141 11.67 13.51 24.70
N ASP A 142 12.53 13.96 23.78
CA ASP A 142 12.21 15.10 22.92
C ASP A 142 11.20 14.74 21.83
N VAL A 143 11.20 13.48 21.38
CA VAL A 143 10.14 12.96 20.51
C VAL A 143 8.82 12.98 21.27
N LEU A 144 8.79 12.53 22.53
CA LEU A 144 7.58 12.53 23.37
C LEU A 144 6.99 13.92 23.57
N LYS A 145 7.84 14.92 23.85
CA LYS A 145 7.40 16.32 23.95
C LYS A 145 6.77 16.80 22.64
N THR A 146 7.38 16.46 21.50
CA THR A 146 6.88 16.87 20.18
C THR A 146 5.54 16.22 19.87
N VAL A 147 5.39 14.90 20.05
CA VAL A 147 4.12 14.21 19.75
C VAL A 147 3.00 14.65 20.69
N THR A 148 3.30 14.92 21.96
CA THR A 148 2.33 15.46 22.92
C THR A 148 1.86 16.85 22.51
N MET A 149 2.79 17.73 22.10
CA MET A 149 2.46 19.07 21.62
C MET A 149 1.63 19.04 20.33
N LEU A 150 1.96 18.15 19.38
CA LEU A 150 1.19 17.97 18.15
C LEU A 150 -0.22 17.43 18.43
N SER A 151 -0.34 16.49 19.36
CA SER A 151 -1.63 15.95 19.78
C SER A 151 -2.51 17.01 20.44
N ALA A 152 -1.96 17.77 21.40
CA ALA A 152 -2.66 18.88 22.04
C ALA A 152 -3.10 19.98 21.04
N ALA A 153 -2.34 20.17 19.96
CA ALA A 153 -2.68 21.09 18.88
C ALA A 153 -3.73 20.52 17.89
N GLY A 154 -4.13 19.25 18.03
CA GLY A 154 -5.02 18.53 17.11
C GLY A 154 -4.38 18.22 15.75
N ALA A 155 -3.05 18.18 15.68
CA ALA A 155 -2.29 17.82 14.48
C ALA A 155 -1.90 16.33 14.44
N LEU A 156 -2.19 15.60 15.52
CA LEU A 156 -1.90 14.18 15.70
C LEU A 156 -3.00 13.55 16.56
N GLU A 157 -3.41 12.33 16.27
CA GLU A 157 -4.37 11.61 17.10
C GLU A 157 -3.78 11.28 18.48
N PRO A 158 -4.56 11.35 19.57
CA PRO A 158 -4.06 11.12 20.94
C PRO A 158 -3.46 9.73 21.17
N ASP A 159 -3.97 8.71 20.48
CA ASP A 159 -3.48 7.35 20.53
C ASP A 159 -2.06 7.20 19.97
N VAL A 160 -1.66 8.00 18.98
CA VAL A 160 -0.27 8.03 18.51
C VAL A 160 0.66 8.54 19.60
N ALA A 161 0.27 9.60 20.33
CA ALA A 161 1.07 10.08 21.45
C ALA A 161 1.18 9.02 22.56
N ALA A 162 0.08 8.33 22.87
CA ALA A 162 0.07 7.23 23.84
C ALA A 162 0.97 6.07 23.41
N ALA A 163 0.88 5.62 22.15
CA ALA A 163 1.70 4.55 21.60
C ALA A 163 3.20 4.89 21.62
N MET A 164 3.55 6.15 21.36
CA MET A 164 4.95 6.60 21.45
C MET A 164 5.45 6.61 22.90
N THR A 165 4.62 6.97 23.87
CA THR A 165 4.94 6.89 25.29
C THR A 165 5.12 5.44 25.76
N GLU A 166 4.26 4.54 25.29
CA GLU A 166 4.37 3.10 25.55
C GLU A 166 5.68 2.54 24.96
N LEU A 167 5.97 2.84 23.69
CA LEU A 167 7.22 2.45 23.05
C LEU A 167 8.46 2.99 23.78
N HIS A 168 8.39 4.19 24.35
CA HIS A 168 9.48 4.76 25.13
C HIS A 168 9.71 4.00 26.45
N SER A 169 8.63 3.48 27.04
CA SER A 169 8.68 2.67 28.27
C SER A 169 9.14 1.24 28.00
N HIS A 170 9.10 0.80 26.74
CA HIS A 170 9.47 -0.53 26.26
C HIS A 170 10.56 -0.48 25.17
N PRO A 171 11.78 0.01 25.48
CA PRO A 171 12.87 0.14 24.51
C PRO A 171 13.30 -1.21 23.90
N GLU A 172 12.98 -2.34 24.53
CA GLU A 172 13.18 -3.67 23.99
C GLU A 172 12.35 -3.94 22.73
N TRP A 173 11.22 -3.25 22.53
CA TRP A 173 10.40 -3.38 21.31
C TRP A 173 11.08 -2.79 20.07
N LEU A 174 12.11 -1.96 20.26
CA LEU A 174 12.94 -1.44 19.17
C LEU A 174 13.91 -2.51 18.62
N ASP A 175 13.96 -3.70 19.22
CA ASP A 175 14.69 -4.84 18.67
C ASP A 175 13.85 -5.60 17.64
N LEU A 176 14.17 -5.41 16.36
CA LEU A 176 13.52 -6.13 15.28
C LEU A 176 14.36 -7.31 14.78
N SER A 177 15.45 -7.70 15.46
CA SER A 177 16.37 -8.76 15.00
C SER A 177 15.72 -10.11 14.74
N GLN A 178 14.59 -10.40 15.40
CA GLN A 178 13.83 -11.64 15.20
C GLN A 178 12.65 -11.50 14.23
N LYS A 179 12.47 -10.34 13.61
CA LYS A 179 11.34 -10.01 12.72
C LYS A 179 11.79 -10.00 11.26
N VAL A 180 10.92 -10.53 10.39
CA VAL A 180 11.14 -10.58 8.94
C VAL A 180 10.11 -9.69 8.25
N PHE A 181 10.60 -8.67 7.55
CA PHE A 181 9.78 -7.74 6.79
C PHE A 181 9.98 -7.95 5.29
N VAL A 182 8.89 -8.21 4.56
CA VAL A 182 8.90 -8.28 3.10
C VAL A 182 8.50 -6.92 2.56
N LEU A 183 9.40 -6.26 1.83
CA LEU A 183 9.14 -4.92 1.28
C LEU A 183 8.95 -5.04 -0.25
N ILE A 184 7.70 -5.08 -0.68
CA ILE A 184 7.36 -5.05 -2.11
C ILE A 184 7.44 -3.61 -2.60
N GLY A 185 8.46 -3.30 -3.39
CA GLY A 185 8.88 -1.91 -3.64
C GLY A 185 9.92 -1.43 -2.65
N ALA A 186 10.93 -2.25 -2.33
CA ALA A 186 11.98 -1.93 -1.36
C ALA A 186 12.77 -0.63 -1.67
N THR A 187 12.81 -0.23 -2.95
CA THR A 187 13.48 1.00 -3.40
C THR A 187 12.54 2.21 -3.53
N SER A 188 11.28 2.07 -3.10
CA SER A 188 10.31 3.19 -3.08
C SER A 188 10.69 4.20 -2.00
N GLU A 189 10.36 5.48 -2.24
CA GLU A 189 10.75 6.59 -1.34
C GLU A 189 10.17 6.46 0.06
N MET A 190 8.91 6.02 0.18
CA MET A 190 8.22 5.85 1.45
C MET A 190 8.43 4.47 2.09
N CYS A 191 9.32 3.64 1.53
CA CYS A 191 9.61 2.33 2.08
C CYS A 191 10.43 2.46 3.38
N PRO A 192 10.04 1.81 4.50
CA PRO A 192 10.70 1.99 5.81
C PRO A 192 12.05 1.26 5.93
N PHE A 193 12.71 0.96 4.81
CA PHE A 193 13.93 0.15 4.74
C PHE A 193 15.00 0.58 5.76
N LYS A 194 15.41 1.86 5.72
CA LYS A 194 16.48 2.36 6.60
C LYS A 194 16.16 2.17 8.08
N THR A 195 14.93 2.48 8.47
CA THR A 195 14.49 2.34 9.87
C THR A 195 14.53 0.87 10.29
N LEU A 196 13.96 -0.03 9.48
CA LEU A 196 13.98 -1.47 9.76
C LEU A 196 15.40 -2.02 9.88
N MET A 197 16.30 -1.67 8.95
CA MET A 197 17.70 -2.07 8.99
C MET A 197 18.42 -1.54 10.23
N SER A 198 18.15 -0.29 10.64
CA SER A 198 18.74 0.31 11.84
C SER A 198 18.30 -0.37 13.14
N LEU A 199 17.10 -0.97 13.15
CA LEU A 199 16.52 -1.72 14.26
C LEU A 199 16.88 -3.22 14.22
N GLY A 200 17.77 -3.62 13.30
CA GLY A 200 18.28 -5.00 13.22
C GLY A 200 17.39 -5.98 12.45
N ALA A 201 16.32 -5.51 11.82
CA ALA A 201 15.38 -6.40 11.13
C ALA A 201 16.02 -7.23 10.01
N THR A 202 15.41 -8.39 9.73
CA THR A 202 15.61 -9.06 8.44
C THR A 202 14.64 -8.48 7.42
N VAL A 203 15.15 -7.98 6.31
CA VAL A 203 14.37 -7.37 5.23
C VAL A 203 14.50 -8.20 3.96
N VAL A 204 13.38 -8.75 3.49
CA VAL A 204 13.25 -9.36 2.17
C VAL A 204 12.86 -8.27 1.18
N ALA A 205 13.79 -7.86 0.31
CA ALA A 205 13.61 -6.73 -0.59
C ALA A 205 13.19 -7.17 -1.99
N ILE A 206 11.98 -6.78 -2.41
CA ILE A 206 11.51 -6.97 -3.78
C ILE A 206 11.54 -5.62 -4.49
N ALA A 207 12.39 -5.51 -5.49
CA ALA A 207 12.46 -4.36 -6.39
C ALA A 207 13.05 -4.79 -7.73
N ARG A 208 12.76 -4.01 -8.78
CA ARG A 208 13.27 -4.29 -10.12
C ARG A 208 14.80 -4.24 -10.16
N PRO A 209 15.44 -5.08 -11.00
CA PRO A 209 16.88 -4.99 -11.26
C PRO A 209 17.27 -3.56 -11.64
N SER A 210 18.07 -2.91 -10.79
CA SER A 210 18.52 -1.54 -10.99
C SER A 210 19.66 -1.18 -10.04
N LYS A 211 20.41 -0.13 -10.36
CA LYS A 211 21.46 0.44 -9.49
C LYS A 211 20.94 0.89 -8.12
N ARG A 212 19.62 1.04 -7.94
CA ARG A 212 19.04 1.38 -6.63
C ARG A 212 19.21 0.25 -5.61
N LEU A 213 19.35 -1.01 -6.06
CA LEU A 213 19.63 -2.15 -5.19
C LEU A 213 21.00 -2.03 -4.51
N ASN A 214 22.01 -1.51 -5.20
CA ASN A 214 23.34 -1.25 -4.63
C ASN A 214 23.26 -0.37 -3.39
N LYS A 215 22.35 0.61 -3.39
CA LYS A 215 22.12 1.50 -2.24
C LYS A 215 21.50 0.76 -1.06
N LEU A 216 20.66 -0.25 -1.29
CA LEU A 216 20.11 -1.09 -0.21
C LEU A 216 21.22 -1.96 0.40
N VAL A 217 22.10 -2.51 -0.43
CA VAL A 217 23.26 -3.31 0.01
C VAL A 217 24.23 -2.45 0.83
N GLU A 218 24.60 -1.27 0.34
CA GLU A 218 25.44 -0.31 1.08
C GLU A 218 24.85 0.06 2.45
N GLN A 219 23.54 0.37 2.48
CA GLN A 219 22.82 0.67 3.72
C GLN A 219 22.79 -0.53 4.67
N THR A 220 22.66 -1.74 4.12
CA THR A 220 22.68 -2.98 4.89
C THR A 220 24.01 -3.17 5.57
N ARG A 221 25.13 -3.09 4.82
CA ARG A 221 26.49 -3.20 5.36
C ARG A 221 26.74 -2.19 6.49
N SER A 222 26.13 -1.02 6.40
CA SER A 222 26.21 0.06 7.40
C SER A 222 25.23 -0.06 8.58
N SER A 223 24.51 -1.18 8.70
CA SER A 223 23.44 -1.41 9.67
C SER A 223 23.62 -2.73 10.43
N PRO A 224 22.83 -2.99 11.50
CA PRO A 224 22.77 -4.29 12.15
C PRO A 224 21.79 -5.29 11.50
N GLY A 225 20.99 -4.86 10.52
CA GLY A 225 20.00 -5.71 9.88
C GLY A 225 20.58 -6.65 8.83
N THR A 226 19.70 -7.51 8.30
CA THR A 226 20.00 -8.49 7.25
C THR A 226 19.13 -8.22 6.04
N LEU A 227 19.71 -8.24 4.83
CA LEU A 227 19.00 -8.08 3.58
C LEU A 227 18.92 -9.41 2.84
N ILE A 228 17.73 -9.77 2.39
CA ILE A 228 17.45 -10.92 1.54
C ILE A 228 16.94 -10.43 0.18
N LEU A 229 17.51 -10.93 -0.92
CA LEU A 229 17.20 -10.52 -2.29
C LEU A 229 16.82 -11.73 -3.15
N PRO A 230 15.85 -11.59 -4.07
CA PRO A 230 15.65 -12.58 -5.13
C PRO A 230 16.78 -12.45 -6.15
N LEU A 231 17.42 -13.56 -6.48
CA LEU A 231 18.51 -13.65 -7.46
C LEU A 231 18.10 -14.52 -8.65
N SER A 232 18.58 -14.16 -9.84
CA SER A 232 18.42 -14.96 -11.06
C SER A 232 19.28 -16.22 -11.09
N ALA A 233 20.32 -16.31 -10.26
CA ALA A 233 21.18 -17.47 -10.10
C ALA A 233 21.62 -17.64 -8.63
N PRO A 234 22.06 -18.84 -8.21
CA PRO A 234 22.50 -19.08 -6.84
C PRO A 234 23.66 -18.16 -6.41
N GLN A 235 23.59 -17.63 -5.19
CA GLN A 235 24.73 -16.97 -4.57
C GLN A 235 25.78 -18.03 -4.19
N THR A 236 27.00 -17.85 -4.67
CA THR A 236 28.14 -18.71 -4.33
C THR A 236 28.97 -18.09 -3.20
N GLU A 237 29.73 -18.92 -2.50
CA GLU A 237 30.68 -18.46 -1.50
C GLU A 237 31.72 -17.50 -2.13
N GLY A 238 32.05 -16.42 -1.42
CA GLY A 238 33.02 -15.41 -1.88
C GLY A 238 32.52 -14.43 -2.95
N MET A 239 31.26 -14.53 -3.40
CA MET A 239 30.68 -13.58 -4.35
C MET A 239 30.68 -12.15 -3.79
N SER A 240 31.08 -11.17 -4.61
CA SER A 240 31.11 -9.76 -4.21
C SER A 240 29.71 -9.17 -4.08
N ASP A 241 29.58 -8.06 -3.34
CA ASP A 241 28.30 -7.33 -3.21
C ASP A 241 27.81 -6.81 -4.58
N GLU A 242 28.75 -6.42 -5.45
CA GLU A 242 28.48 -6.01 -6.83
C GLU A 242 27.92 -7.15 -7.67
N ASP A 243 28.49 -8.35 -7.57
CA ASP A 243 28.01 -9.54 -8.31
C ASP A 243 26.64 -9.98 -7.80
N VAL A 244 26.41 -9.95 -6.48
CA VAL A 244 25.07 -10.19 -5.91
C VAL A 244 24.07 -9.18 -6.45
N CYS A 245 24.42 -7.88 -6.50
CA CYS A 245 23.55 -6.84 -7.06
C CYS A 245 23.27 -7.05 -8.55
N ALA A 246 24.24 -7.57 -9.32
CA ALA A 246 24.07 -7.84 -10.74
C ALA A 246 23.06 -8.97 -11.01
N LEU A 247 22.93 -9.93 -10.10
CA LEU A 247 21.95 -11.01 -10.15
C LEU A 247 20.60 -10.64 -9.51
N ALA A 248 20.56 -9.58 -8.72
CA ALA A 248 19.42 -9.26 -7.87
C ALA A 248 18.27 -8.52 -8.58
N GLY A 249 17.07 -8.86 -8.14
CA GLY A 249 15.84 -8.11 -8.43
C GLY A 249 14.73 -8.96 -9.01
N ALA A 250 13.52 -8.45 -8.87
CA ALA A 250 12.31 -9.04 -9.42
C ALA A 250 11.32 -7.93 -9.83
N ASP A 251 10.67 -8.09 -10.97
CA ASP A 251 9.61 -7.20 -11.44
C ASP A 251 8.24 -7.78 -11.10
N VAL A 252 7.49 -7.11 -10.22
CA VAL A 252 6.15 -7.57 -9.82
C VAL A 252 5.18 -7.71 -10.98
N LEU A 253 5.36 -6.94 -12.07
CA LEU A 253 4.44 -7.00 -13.19
C LEU A 253 4.63 -8.26 -14.00
N THR A 254 5.87 -8.68 -14.24
CA THR A 254 6.18 -9.81 -15.13
C THR A 254 6.51 -11.10 -14.38
N GLN A 255 6.83 -11.01 -13.09
CA GLN A 255 7.31 -12.12 -12.26
C GLN A 255 6.48 -12.31 -10.97
N ALA A 256 5.22 -11.86 -10.95
CA ALA A 256 4.34 -12.03 -9.78
C ALA A 256 4.22 -13.49 -9.30
N PRO A 257 4.00 -14.50 -10.16
CA PRO A 257 3.95 -15.90 -9.73
C PRO A 257 5.26 -16.37 -9.07
N GLU A 258 6.40 -16.03 -9.65
CA GLU A 258 7.73 -16.40 -9.16
C GLU A 258 8.03 -15.76 -7.81
N ILE A 259 7.66 -14.48 -7.64
CA ILE A 259 7.82 -13.77 -6.36
C ILE A 259 6.97 -14.45 -5.29
N ARG A 260 5.71 -14.79 -5.60
CA ARG A 260 4.85 -15.55 -4.69
C ARG A 260 5.49 -16.88 -4.32
N ASN A 261 5.94 -17.66 -5.30
CA ASN A 261 6.57 -18.98 -5.08
C ASN A 261 7.82 -18.86 -4.19
N TRP A 262 8.65 -17.85 -4.43
CA TRP A 262 9.86 -17.59 -3.65
C TRP A 262 9.56 -17.15 -2.21
N LEU A 263 8.58 -16.27 -2.01
CA LEU A 263 8.16 -15.85 -0.67
C LEU A 263 7.55 -17.01 0.16
N LEU A 264 7.00 -18.04 -0.48
CA LEU A 264 6.56 -19.24 0.22
C LEU A 264 7.73 -20.03 0.84
N SER A 265 8.94 -19.94 0.29
CA SER A 265 10.12 -20.68 0.78
C SER A 265 11.09 -19.83 1.61
N VAL A 266 11.09 -18.51 1.46
CA VAL A 266 12.04 -17.62 2.16
C VAL A 266 11.82 -17.59 3.68
N ALA A 267 12.88 -17.54 4.48
CA ALA A 267 12.79 -17.49 5.95
C ALA A 267 11.76 -18.50 6.54
N PRO A 268 11.98 -19.82 6.34
CA PRO A 268 11.03 -20.84 6.75
C PRO A 268 10.77 -20.78 8.26
N GLY A 269 9.51 -21.01 8.66
CA GLY A 269 9.08 -20.98 10.07
C GLY A 269 8.98 -19.59 10.70
N LYS A 270 9.35 -18.51 9.99
CA LYS A 270 9.19 -17.13 10.47
C LYS A 270 7.88 -16.52 9.96
N GLN A 271 7.24 -15.71 10.81
CA GLN A 271 6.16 -14.83 10.40
C GLN A 271 6.71 -13.77 9.44
N LEU A 272 6.01 -13.56 8.31
CA LEU A 272 6.34 -12.48 7.37
C LEU A 272 5.44 -11.28 7.64
N VAL A 273 6.05 -10.11 7.83
CA VAL A 273 5.36 -8.81 7.82
C VAL A 273 5.48 -8.21 6.42
N ILE A 274 4.42 -8.27 5.62
CA ILE A 274 4.46 -7.94 4.19
C ILE A 274 3.92 -6.53 3.97
N GLY A 275 4.77 -5.67 3.40
CA GLY A 275 4.44 -4.31 3.05
C GLY A 275 4.43 -4.05 1.55
N SER A 276 3.37 -3.40 1.08
CA SER A 276 3.20 -3.00 -0.32
C SER A 276 3.51 -1.50 -0.48
N TYR A 277 4.63 -1.17 -1.12
CA TYR A 277 5.16 0.21 -1.23
C TYR A 277 5.33 0.70 -2.66
N ILE A 278 4.95 -0.08 -3.68
CA ILE A 278 5.06 0.37 -5.07
C ILE A 278 4.03 1.46 -5.32
N TYR A 279 4.54 2.57 -5.86
CA TYR A 279 3.77 3.71 -6.32
C TYR A 279 4.22 4.05 -7.73
N LEU A 280 3.27 4.16 -8.66
CA LEU A 280 3.53 4.52 -10.06
C LEU A 280 2.45 5.51 -10.54
N ASP A 281 2.64 6.06 -11.73
CA ASP A 281 1.68 6.98 -12.33
C ASP A 281 0.63 6.24 -13.18
N GLY A 282 -0.61 6.71 -13.10
CA GLY A 282 -1.70 6.30 -13.99
C GLY A 282 -1.99 4.81 -13.98
N GLU A 283 -2.04 4.22 -15.17
CA GLU A 283 -2.45 2.82 -15.37
C GLU A 283 -1.46 1.81 -14.76
N ALA A 284 -0.16 2.12 -14.79
CA ALA A 284 0.87 1.25 -14.24
C ALA A 284 0.73 1.07 -12.72
N HIS A 285 0.19 2.06 -12.01
CA HIS A 285 -0.09 1.97 -10.58
C HIS A 285 -1.14 0.91 -10.27
N VAL A 286 -2.21 0.85 -11.08
CA VAL A 286 -3.26 -0.16 -10.91
C VAL A 286 -2.66 -1.54 -11.17
N ARG A 287 -1.92 -1.73 -12.27
CA ARG A 287 -1.27 -3.01 -12.58
C ARG A 287 -0.33 -3.46 -11.47
N ALA A 288 0.48 -2.54 -10.92
CA ALA A 288 1.35 -2.84 -9.80
C ALA A 288 0.57 -3.19 -8.52
N SER A 289 -0.53 -2.49 -8.23
CA SER A 289 -1.36 -2.77 -7.05
C SER A 289 -2.03 -4.13 -7.16
N VAL A 290 -2.53 -4.49 -8.34
CA VAL A 290 -3.09 -5.82 -8.63
C VAL A 290 -2.02 -6.90 -8.49
N ALA A 291 -0.82 -6.67 -9.02
CA ALA A 291 0.30 -7.62 -8.88
C ALA A 291 0.69 -7.83 -7.42
N MET A 292 0.84 -6.74 -6.65
CA MET A 292 1.14 -6.82 -5.21
C MET A 292 0.07 -7.57 -4.44
N ASP A 293 -1.21 -7.29 -4.70
CA ASP A 293 -2.33 -7.96 -4.06
C ASP A 293 -2.35 -9.46 -4.38
N ALA A 294 -2.14 -9.84 -5.65
CA ALA A 294 -2.04 -11.24 -6.06
C ALA A 294 -0.89 -11.99 -5.36
N ILE A 295 0.27 -11.35 -5.23
CA ILE A 295 1.42 -11.91 -4.50
C ILE A 295 1.05 -12.08 -3.02
N VAL A 296 0.56 -11.03 -2.37
CA VAL A 296 0.22 -11.04 -0.94
C VAL A 296 -0.84 -12.09 -0.64
N SER A 297 -1.93 -12.12 -1.41
CA SER A 297 -3.00 -13.10 -1.30
C SER A 297 -2.49 -14.53 -1.45
N GLY A 298 -1.65 -14.79 -2.46
CA GLY A 298 -1.04 -16.10 -2.67
C GLY A 298 -0.10 -16.52 -1.53
N VAL A 299 0.67 -15.59 -0.97
CA VAL A 299 1.55 -15.85 0.19
C VAL A 299 0.72 -16.12 1.45
N CYS A 300 -0.28 -15.30 1.77
CA CYS A 300 -1.13 -15.49 2.94
C CYS A 300 -1.91 -16.81 2.89
N LYS A 301 -2.32 -17.26 1.69
CA LYS A 301 -2.93 -18.59 1.50
C LYS A 301 -1.95 -19.74 1.81
N GLY A 302 -0.70 -19.63 1.37
CA GLY A 302 0.32 -20.66 1.58
C GLY A 302 1.06 -20.58 2.92
N ARG A 303 1.00 -19.42 3.60
CA ARG A 303 1.64 -19.14 4.90
C ARG A 303 0.66 -18.45 5.85
N PRO A 304 -0.14 -19.23 6.60
CA PRO A 304 -1.02 -18.67 7.62
C PRO A 304 -0.21 -17.86 8.65
N GLY A 305 -0.79 -16.75 9.11
CA GLY A 305 -0.20 -15.90 10.14
C GLY A 305 0.68 -14.75 9.62
N CYS A 306 0.75 -14.50 8.31
CA CYS A 306 1.33 -13.25 7.79
C CYS A 306 0.68 -12.01 8.42
N ALA A 307 1.48 -10.98 8.68
CA ALA A 307 1.01 -9.65 9.04
C ALA A 307 1.17 -8.72 7.84
N LEU A 308 0.25 -7.76 7.66
CA LEU A 308 0.22 -6.90 6.49
C LEU A 308 0.39 -5.44 6.90
N THR A 309 1.11 -4.67 6.09
CA THR A 309 1.30 -3.23 6.32
C THR A 309 1.14 -2.46 5.01
N TYR A 310 0.43 -1.34 5.09
CA TYR A 310 0.06 -0.55 3.93
C TYR A 310 0.31 0.94 4.18
N LEU A 311 0.61 1.67 3.11
CA LEU A 311 0.60 3.12 3.14
C LEU A 311 -0.77 3.63 2.72
N ALA A 312 -1.50 4.16 3.70
CA ALA A 312 -2.69 4.95 3.45
C ALA A 312 -2.36 6.16 2.54
N THR A 313 -3.36 6.66 1.83
CA THR A 313 -3.24 7.90 1.06
C THR A 313 -4.17 8.96 1.66
N PRO A 314 -3.73 10.23 1.79
CA PRO A 314 -4.64 11.31 2.17
C PRO A 314 -5.64 11.67 1.05
N SER A 315 -5.50 11.08 -0.14
CA SER A 315 -6.31 11.37 -1.33
C SER A 315 -7.40 10.33 -1.58
N ASN A 316 -7.99 9.77 -0.52
CA ASN A 316 -9.07 8.80 -0.60
C ASN A 316 -10.07 9.00 0.57
N GLY A 317 -11.19 8.26 0.54
CA GLY A 317 -12.20 8.28 1.58
C GLY A 317 -11.93 7.28 2.70
N TYR A 318 -12.01 7.70 3.98
CA TYR A 318 -11.88 6.79 5.13
C TYR A 318 -12.80 7.20 6.28
N PRO A 319 -13.20 6.23 7.13
CA PRO A 319 -13.87 6.54 8.39
C PRO A 319 -12.99 7.39 9.29
N ILE A 320 -13.60 8.36 9.96
CA ILE A 320 -13.00 9.16 11.03
C ILE A 320 -13.91 9.13 12.26
N PRO A 321 -13.34 9.23 13.48
CA PRO A 321 -14.13 9.32 14.70
C PRO A 321 -14.93 10.62 14.76
N GLN A 322 -15.98 10.64 15.58
CA GLN A 322 -16.87 11.79 15.73
C GLN A 322 -16.11 13.03 16.23
N GLU A 323 -15.14 12.84 17.12
CA GLU A 323 -14.30 13.88 17.68
C GLU A 323 -13.50 14.60 16.60
N ALA A 324 -12.96 13.86 15.62
CA ALA A 324 -12.21 14.44 14.50
C ALA A 324 -13.14 15.26 13.56
N TYR A 325 -14.37 14.79 13.35
CA TYR A 325 -15.38 15.53 12.60
C TYR A 325 -15.76 16.86 13.29
N ASP A 326 -15.98 16.82 14.60
CA ASP A 326 -16.35 18.00 15.37
C ASP A 326 -15.21 19.02 15.48
N ASP A 327 -13.96 18.57 15.67
CA ASP A 327 -12.78 19.45 15.64
C ASP A 327 -12.60 20.10 14.26
N SER A 328 -12.77 19.33 13.18
CA SER A 328 -12.74 19.86 11.80
C SER A 328 -13.79 20.96 11.60
N LYS A 329 -15.02 20.73 12.06
CA LYS A 329 -16.09 21.74 12.01
C LYS A 329 -15.78 22.98 12.82
N LYS A 330 -15.22 22.82 14.02
CA LYS A 330 -14.82 23.93 14.89
C LYS A 330 -13.77 24.79 14.19
N ARG A 331 -12.69 24.18 13.69
CA ARG A 331 -11.65 24.90 12.95
C ARG A 331 -12.16 25.58 11.70
N LEU A 332 -13.09 24.96 10.98
CA LEU A 332 -13.71 25.58 9.81
C LEU A 332 -14.52 26.84 10.17
N LYS A 333 -15.10 26.92 11.37
CA LYS A 333 -15.76 28.15 11.85
C LYS A 333 -14.75 29.22 12.23
N ASP A 334 -13.59 28.81 12.71
CA ASP A 334 -12.53 29.70 13.18
C ASP A 334 -11.61 30.21 12.05
N VAL A 335 -11.81 29.76 10.79
CA VAL A 335 -11.00 30.25 9.66
C VAL A 335 -11.30 31.71 9.36
N PRO A 336 -10.28 32.51 8.95
CA PRO A 336 -10.51 33.88 8.52
C PRO A 336 -11.50 33.96 7.35
N TRP A 337 -12.28 35.04 7.30
CA TRP A 337 -13.31 35.25 6.27
C TRP A 337 -12.79 35.17 4.83
N TRP A 338 -11.52 35.54 4.58
CA TRP A 338 -10.88 35.46 3.26
C TRP A 338 -10.64 34.02 2.80
N HIS A 339 -10.63 33.04 3.72
CA HIS A 339 -10.48 31.63 3.40
C HIS A 339 -11.72 31.09 2.67
N GLY A 340 -12.92 31.52 3.06
CA GLY A 340 -14.16 31.19 2.35
C GLY A 340 -14.22 31.76 0.93
N LEU A 341 -13.68 32.97 0.74
CA LEU A 341 -13.53 33.60 -0.58
C LEU A 341 -12.56 32.80 -1.46
N MET A 342 -11.40 32.41 -0.92
CA MET A 342 -10.42 31.57 -1.62
C MET A 342 -10.98 30.19 -1.95
N SER A 343 -11.79 29.61 -1.07
CA SER A 343 -12.41 28.31 -1.32
C SER A 343 -13.42 28.37 -2.46
N THR A 344 -14.29 29.38 -2.45
CA THR A 344 -15.31 29.60 -3.49
C THR A 344 -14.69 29.93 -4.85
N VAL A 345 -13.60 30.73 -4.87
CA VAL A 345 -12.97 31.20 -6.11
C VAL A 345 -12.01 30.18 -6.71
N LEU A 346 -11.29 29.41 -5.88
CA LEU A 346 -10.26 28.49 -6.36
C LEU A 346 -10.71 27.02 -6.38
N GLY A 347 -11.89 26.69 -5.85
CA GLY A 347 -12.33 25.30 -5.68
C GLY A 347 -11.33 24.50 -4.84
N ARG A 348 -10.74 25.15 -3.84
CA ARG A 348 -9.75 24.58 -2.93
C ARG A 348 -10.29 24.66 -1.50
N PHE A 349 -9.88 23.75 -0.63
CA PHE A 349 -10.29 23.76 0.79
C PHE A 349 -11.78 23.48 1.03
N ASP A 350 -12.37 22.57 0.24
CA ASP A 350 -13.73 22.08 0.47
C ASP A 350 -13.87 21.38 1.84
N LYS A 351 -15.12 21.25 2.30
CA LYS A 351 -15.45 20.44 3.47
C LYS A 351 -15.08 18.99 3.21
N THR A 352 -13.99 18.54 3.81
CA THR A 352 -13.52 17.16 3.72
C THR A 352 -14.21 16.25 4.73
N ALA A 353 -14.89 16.78 5.75
CA ALA A 353 -15.60 15.97 6.73
C ALA A 353 -17.09 15.83 6.35
N ARG A 354 -17.52 14.61 6.02
CA ARG A 354 -18.93 14.28 5.70
C ARG A 354 -19.72 13.95 6.97
N PRO A 355 -21.03 14.28 7.02
CA PRO A 355 -21.89 13.93 8.15
C PRO A 355 -21.94 12.43 8.42
N GLN A 356 -22.39 12.07 9.63
CA GLN A 356 -22.49 10.70 10.09
C GLN A 356 -23.28 9.80 9.13
N VAL A 357 -22.78 8.59 8.95
CA VAL A 357 -23.55 7.48 8.40
C VAL A 357 -23.92 6.56 9.56
N PRO A 358 -25.20 6.37 9.89
CA PRO A 358 -25.58 5.44 10.94
C PRO A 358 -25.23 4.01 10.50
N SER A 359 -24.53 3.29 11.36
CA SER A 359 -24.40 1.83 11.26
C SER A 359 -25.78 1.17 11.25
N ALA A 360 -25.89 0.00 10.62
CA ALA A 360 -27.16 -0.70 10.47
C ALA A 360 -27.80 -1.08 11.82
N ASP A 361 -26.98 -1.29 12.86
CA ASP A 361 -27.40 -1.59 14.23
C ASP A 361 -27.49 -0.33 15.11
N GLY A 362 -27.12 0.84 14.60
CA GLY A 362 -27.10 2.12 15.31
C GLY A 362 -26.05 2.19 16.43
N SER A 363 -25.19 1.18 16.59
CA SER A 363 -24.24 1.07 17.70
C SER A 363 -23.04 1.99 17.54
N THR A 364 -22.68 2.28 16.30
CA THR A 364 -21.47 3.03 15.95
C THR A 364 -21.79 4.16 14.98
N GLN A 365 -21.24 5.34 15.24
CA GLN A 365 -21.38 6.51 14.38
C GLN A 365 -20.00 6.91 13.89
N PHE A 366 -19.73 6.64 12.62
CA PHE A 366 -18.54 7.11 11.94
C PHE A 366 -18.90 8.28 11.03
N CYS A 367 -18.00 9.26 10.98
CA CYS A 367 -17.99 10.25 9.92
C CYS A 367 -17.00 9.80 8.84
N ILE A 368 -17.04 10.41 7.66
CA ILE A 368 -16.10 10.10 6.59
C ILE A 368 -15.25 11.32 6.29
N PHE A 369 -13.94 11.12 6.23
CA PHE A 369 -13.02 12.06 5.59
C PHE A 369 -13.04 11.82 4.07
N ASP A 370 -13.60 12.76 3.33
CA ASP A 370 -13.56 12.89 1.87
C ASP A 370 -12.28 13.61 1.44
N GLY A 371 -11.20 12.84 1.31
CA GLY A 371 -9.93 13.31 0.76
C GLY A 371 -9.82 13.17 -0.76
N LEU A 372 -10.84 12.67 -1.44
CA LEU A 372 -10.73 12.35 -2.86
C LEU A 372 -10.45 13.60 -3.69
N THR A 373 -9.44 13.51 -4.54
CA THR A 373 -9.07 14.58 -5.46
C THR A 373 -9.10 14.09 -6.90
N VAL A 374 -9.90 14.77 -7.73
CA VAL A 374 -10.01 14.46 -9.16
C VAL A 374 -8.69 14.69 -9.92
N VAL A 375 -7.75 15.46 -9.32
CA VAL A 375 -6.42 15.73 -9.89
C VAL A 375 -5.60 14.45 -10.03
N GLN A 376 -5.63 13.57 -9.02
CA GLN A 376 -4.91 12.28 -9.05
C GLN A 376 -5.51 11.32 -10.09
N GLY A 377 -6.82 11.44 -10.34
CA GLY A 377 -7.54 10.69 -11.35
C GLY A 377 -8.01 9.29 -10.90
N PRO A 378 -8.89 8.67 -11.71
CA PRO A 378 -9.60 7.44 -11.32
C PRO A 378 -8.68 6.22 -11.11
N ASN A 379 -7.59 6.12 -11.87
CA ASN A 379 -6.64 5.01 -11.73
C ASN A 379 -5.90 5.06 -10.40
N TYR A 380 -5.58 6.26 -9.89
CA TYR A 380 -4.98 6.41 -8.58
C TYR A 380 -5.91 5.91 -7.47
N ALA A 381 -7.17 6.36 -7.50
CA ALA A 381 -8.17 5.95 -6.51
C ALA A 381 -8.40 4.44 -6.52
N LEU A 382 -8.49 3.84 -7.72
CA LEU A 382 -8.62 2.39 -7.86
C LEU A 382 -7.38 1.65 -7.34
N ALA A 383 -6.18 2.07 -7.73
CA ALA A 383 -4.93 1.45 -7.29
C ALA A 383 -4.80 1.46 -5.77
N LYS A 384 -5.05 2.60 -5.13
CA LYS A 384 -5.01 2.75 -3.67
C LYS A 384 -6.10 1.95 -2.96
N THR A 385 -7.28 1.85 -3.55
CA THR A 385 -8.35 1.01 -2.99
C THR A 385 -8.00 -0.48 -3.10
N ILE A 386 -7.40 -0.94 -4.20
CA ILE A 386 -6.90 -2.32 -4.32
C ILE A 386 -5.77 -2.58 -3.31
N GLN A 387 -4.89 -1.61 -3.11
CA GLN A 387 -3.74 -1.75 -2.21
C GLN A 387 -4.17 -1.88 -0.73
N VAL A 388 -5.22 -1.19 -0.30
CA VAL A 388 -5.60 -1.10 1.14
C VAL A 388 -6.90 -1.86 1.46
N GLY A 389 -7.82 -1.95 0.50
CA GLY A 389 -9.17 -2.51 0.67
C GLY A 389 -9.33 -4.01 0.97
N PRO A 390 -8.38 -4.93 0.69
CA PRO A 390 -8.60 -6.36 0.93
C PRO A 390 -8.61 -6.78 2.41
N ASN A 391 -8.07 -5.96 3.32
CA ASN A 391 -7.61 -6.43 4.65
C ASN A 391 -8.00 -5.50 5.82
N ILE A 392 -9.14 -4.82 5.73
CA ILE A 392 -9.82 -4.23 6.90
C ILE A 392 -10.83 -5.23 7.43
#